data_AF-K1GE59-F1
#
_entry.id   AF-K1GE59-F1
#
_cell.length_a   1.000
_cell.length_b   1.000
_cell.length_c   1.000
_cell.angle_alpha   90.00
_cell.angle_beta   90.00
_cell.angle_gamma   90.00
#
_symmetry.space_group_name_H-M   'P 1'
#
loop_
_entity.id
_entity.type
_entity.pdbx_description
1 polymer ?
#
loop_
_entity_poly.entity_id
_entity_poly.type
_entity_poly.pdbx_seq_one_letter_code
_entity_poly.pdbx_strand_id
1 'polypeptide(L)'
;MENYKENSKIKIYDNIKNIYYAKPDKTLAQHNEELHIQKKKLIELGYINDDKIIELLEYSIEFHDIGKINPEFQVRLKENKKFDVSKEVAHNILSIHFIDKKDYEDKNDYESIAYAIFYHHRFGNGDNDSIRADENTKKIIENLLSKLEEKGIKVIKKLSPSLKFPNLHTDRNLKLLGLLMKCDHSASGGYEIEYPNDFLEVALNELLNEFKEKDKSADWNDMQKFCKENSDKNIIAIADTGMGKTEGGFLWGGNNKIFFVLPLRTAINAMYKRFNEVIIKGENKEERVGLLHSDSLEYYLNNKKELVIDDNV
;
A
#
# COMPACT_ATOMS: atom_id res chain seq x y z
N MET A 1 -2.74 -1.48 -23.94
CA MET A 1 -2.10 -2.81 -23.91
C MET A 1 -0.67 -2.61 -24.40
N GLU A 2 0.21 -2.17 -23.51
CA GLU A 2 1.64 -2.15 -23.83
C GLU A 2 2.20 -3.55 -23.60
N ASN A 3 2.89 -4.04 -24.63
CA ASN A 3 3.63 -5.29 -24.60
C ASN A 3 4.77 -5.15 -23.58
N TYR A 4 4.51 -5.53 -22.32
CA TYR A 4 5.58 -5.93 -21.43
C TYR A 4 6.31 -7.08 -22.13
N LYS A 5 7.57 -6.86 -22.52
CA LYS A 5 8.43 -7.93 -23.04
C LYS A 5 8.30 -9.10 -22.08
N GLU A 6 7.85 -10.25 -22.58
CA GLU A 6 7.83 -11.49 -21.80
C GLU A 6 9.20 -11.67 -21.14
N ASN A 7 9.23 -11.53 -19.83
CA ASN A 7 10.48 -11.53 -19.11
C ASN A 7 10.91 -12.97 -18.87
N SER A 8 11.95 -13.42 -19.58
CA SER A 8 12.47 -14.78 -19.49
C SER A 8 12.85 -15.20 -18.06
N LYS A 9 13.03 -14.24 -17.15
CA LYS A 9 13.38 -14.46 -15.73
C LYS A 9 12.16 -14.85 -14.87
N ILE A 10 10.95 -14.39 -15.22
CA ILE A 10 9.70 -14.75 -14.52
C ILE A 10 9.29 -16.19 -14.86
N LYS A 11 9.49 -16.57 -16.14
CA LYS A 11 9.11 -17.87 -16.73
C LYS A 11 9.63 -19.11 -16.00
N ILE A 12 10.70 -18.98 -15.21
CA ILE A 12 11.30 -20.10 -14.47
C ILE A 12 10.30 -20.69 -13.45
N TYR A 13 9.39 -19.87 -12.92
CA TYR A 13 8.50 -20.28 -11.83
C TYR A 13 7.00 -20.30 -12.19
N ASP A 14 6.62 -19.99 -13.42
CA ASP A 14 5.21 -19.92 -13.85
C ASP A 14 4.48 -21.25 -13.68
N ASN A 15 5.14 -22.35 -14.03
CA ASN A 15 4.58 -23.70 -13.84
C ASN A 15 4.39 -24.05 -12.35
N ILE A 16 5.23 -23.51 -11.47
CA ILE A 16 5.18 -23.77 -10.03
C ILE A 16 4.06 -22.94 -9.39
N LYS A 17 3.92 -21.66 -9.77
CA LYS A 17 2.93 -20.75 -9.17
C LYS A 17 1.47 -21.20 -9.35
N ASN A 18 1.20 -21.97 -10.39
CA ASN A 18 -0.13 -22.55 -10.63
C ASN A 18 -0.44 -23.80 -9.80
N ILE A 19 0.59 -24.45 -9.24
CA ILE A 19 0.45 -25.69 -8.45
C ILE A 19 0.29 -25.38 -6.95
N TYR A 20 1.01 -24.36 -6.49
CA TYR A 20 1.12 -24.04 -5.06
C TYR A 20 0.19 -22.91 -4.65
N TYR A 21 -0.34 -23.01 -3.43
CA TYR A 21 -1.33 -22.09 -2.90
C TYR A 21 -0.71 -20.94 -2.10
N ALA A 22 -1.21 -19.73 -2.32
CA ALA A 22 -0.93 -18.56 -1.48
C ALA A 22 -1.90 -18.47 -0.30
N LYS A 23 -3.15 -18.89 -0.52
CA LYS A 23 -4.30 -18.89 0.39
C LYS A 23 -5.11 -20.17 0.18
N PRO A 24 -6.01 -20.58 1.11
CA PRO A 24 -6.73 -21.85 0.99
C PRO A 24 -7.52 -22.00 -0.32
N ASP A 25 -7.94 -20.89 -0.90
CA ASP A 25 -8.77 -20.76 -2.09
C ASP A 25 -8.04 -20.18 -3.31
N LYS A 26 -6.76 -19.80 -3.19
CA LYS A 26 -6.01 -19.13 -4.26
C LYS A 26 -4.59 -19.65 -4.44
N THR A 27 -4.23 -19.91 -5.69
CA THR A 27 -2.85 -20.21 -6.09
C THR A 27 -1.96 -18.98 -6.00
N LEU A 28 -0.63 -19.17 -6.01
CA LEU A 28 0.32 -18.07 -6.09
C LEU A 28 0.12 -17.26 -7.38
N ALA A 29 -0.15 -17.93 -8.51
CA ALA A 29 -0.40 -17.26 -9.78
C ALA A 29 -1.65 -16.37 -9.71
N GLN A 30 -2.75 -16.87 -9.12
CA GLN A 30 -3.98 -16.10 -8.95
C GLN A 30 -3.78 -14.91 -8.02
N HIS A 31 -3.07 -15.09 -6.91
CA HIS A 31 -2.77 -13.99 -5.99
C HIS A 31 -1.89 -12.92 -6.67
N ASN A 32 -0.83 -13.33 -7.39
CA ASN A 32 0.01 -12.38 -8.13
C ASN A 32 -0.79 -11.60 -9.18
N GLU A 33 -1.68 -12.26 -9.93
CA GLU A 33 -2.55 -11.59 -10.90
C GLU A 33 -3.44 -10.52 -10.24
N GLU A 34 -3.98 -10.80 -9.05
CA GLU A 34 -4.72 -9.81 -8.27
C GLU A 34 -3.84 -8.59 -7.93
N LEU A 35 -2.57 -8.79 -7.56
CA LEU A 35 -1.63 -7.67 -7.34
C LEU A 35 -1.34 -6.90 -8.64
N HIS A 36 -1.20 -7.56 -9.78
CA HIS A 36 -0.98 -6.88 -11.07
C HIS A 36 -2.19 -6.02 -11.47
N ILE A 37 -3.42 -6.46 -11.16
CA ILE A 37 -4.64 -5.65 -11.33
C ILE A 37 -4.55 -4.39 -10.47
N GLN A 38 -4.13 -4.49 -9.20
CA GLN A 38 -3.99 -3.33 -8.32
C GLN A 38 -2.87 -2.39 -8.78
N LYS A 39 -1.73 -2.94 -9.22
CA LYS A 39 -0.63 -2.18 -9.85
C LYS A 39 -1.14 -1.38 -11.05
N LYS A 40 -1.92 -2.01 -11.93
CA LYS A 40 -2.50 -1.37 -13.12
C LYS A 40 -3.37 -0.17 -12.76
N LYS A 41 -4.21 -0.28 -11.72
CA LYS A 41 -5.01 0.84 -11.21
C LYS A 41 -4.14 2.01 -10.73
N LEU A 42 -3.04 1.73 -10.01
CA LEU A 42 -2.12 2.79 -9.57
C LEU A 42 -1.45 3.53 -10.74
N ILE A 43 -1.13 2.81 -11.82
CA ILE A 43 -0.58 3.41 -13.05
C ILE A 43 -1.65 4.27 -13.74
N GLU A 44 -2.87 3.74 -13.91
CA GLU A 44 -3.99 4.44 -14.54
C GLU A 44 -4.37 5.74 -13.81
N LEU A 45 -4.28 5.72 -12.47
CA LEU A 45 -4.52 6.89 -11.61
C LEU A 45 -3.32 7.87 -11.54
N GLY A 46 -2.19 7.56 -12.20
CA GLY A 46 -1.02 8.43 -12.25
C GLY A 46 -0.14 8.42 -10.98
N TYR A 47 -0.37 7.51 -10.03
CA TYR A 47 0.48 7.38 -8.82
C TYR A 47 1.84 6.75 -9.12
N ILE A 48 1.96 6.01 -10.22
CA ILE A 48 3.21 5.41 -10.68
C ILE A 48 3.37 5.72 -12.17
N ASN A 49 4.44 6.46 -12.50
CA ASN A 49 4.77 6.91 -13.85
C ASN A 49 6.25 6.68 -14.20
N ASP A 50 7.00 6.02 -13.32
CA ASP A 50 8.41 5.68 -13.53
C ASP A 50 8.49 4.24 -14.02
N ASP A 51 8.84 4.06 -15.30
CA ASP A 51 8.96 2.74 -15.94
C ASP A 51 9.88 1.80 -15.18
N LYS A 52 10.95 2.33 -14.57
CA LYS A 52 11.87 1.51 -13.80
C LYS A 52 11.23 1.02 -12.52
N ILE A 53 10.52 1.88 -11.78
CA ILE A 53 9.77 1.45 -10.59
C ILE A 53 8.68 0.44 -10.94
N ILE A 54 7.98 0.63 -12.07
CA ILE A 54 6.97 -0.32 -12.57
C ILE A 54 7.60 -1.68 -12.85
N GLU A 55 8.76 -1.71 -13.51
CA GLU A 55 9.52 -2.94 -13.77
C GLU A 55 9.92 -3.64 -12.47
N LEU A 56 10.52 -2.92 -11.52
CA LEU A 56 10.93 -3.51 -10.23
C LEU A 56 9.73 -4.03 -9.42
N LEU A 57 8.60 -3.34 -9.47
CA LEU A 57 7.37 -3.74 -8.80
C LEU A 57 6.81 -5.03 -9.41
N GLU A 58 6.90 -5.19 -10.73
CA GLU A 58 6.56 -6.44 -11.41
C GLU A 58 7.33 -7.63 -10.84
N TYR A 59 8.67 -7.55 -10.81
CA TYR A 59 9.48 -8.60 -10.21
C TYR A 59 9.15 -8.81 -8.72
N SER A 60 8.94 -7.72 -7.99
CA SER A 60 8.63 -7.81 -6.56
C SER A 60 7.32 -8.57 -6.32
N ILE A 61 6.26 -8.29 -7.11
CA ILE A 61 5.00 -9.03 -7.08
C ILE A 61 5.24 -10.51 -7.37
N GLU A 62 6.05 -10.81 -8.38
CA GLU A 62 6.22 -12.19 -8.83
C GLU A 62 6.96 -13.10 -7.85
N PHE A 63 7.75 -12.51 -6.96
CA PHE A 63 8.62 -13.25 -6.05
C PHE A 63 8.33 -13.01 -4.56
N HIS A 64 7.53 -12.01 -4.15
CA HIS A 64 7.32 -11.73 -2.71
C HIS A 64 6.84 -12.95 -1.93
N ASP A 65 5.90 -13.70 -2.51
CA ASP A 65 5.21 -14.82 -1.89
C ASP A 65 5.75 -16.20 -2.29
N ILE A 66 6.74 -16.27 -3.19
CA ILE A 66 7.22 -17.56 -3.73
C ILE A 66 7.75 -18.50 -2.64
N GLY A 67 8.23 -17.96 -1.51
CA GLY A 67 8.62 -18.75 -0.34
C GLY A 67 7.49 -19.60 0.25
N LYS A 68 6.21 -19.30 -0.05
CA LYS A 68 5.04 -20.08 0.38
C LYS A 68 4.96 -21.47 -0.26
N ILE A 69 5.74 -21.76 -1.31
CA ILE A 69 5.81 -23.11 -1.89
C ILE A 69 6.44 -24.15 -0.94
N ASN A 70 7.07 -23.70 0.15
CA ASN A 70 7.71 -24.58 1.12
C ASN A 70 6.70 -25.61 1.70
N PRO A 71 7.12 -26.86 1.96
CA PRO A 71 6.21 -27.92 2.37
C PRO A 71 5.41 -27.62 3.64
N GLU A 72 6.03 -26.99 4.64
CA GLU A 72 5.39 -26.73 5.93
C GLU A 72 4.26 -25.69 5.79
N PHE A 73 4.47 -24.64 4.99
CA PHE A 73 3.42 -23.67 4.66
C PHE A 73 2.24 -24.33 3.95
N GLN A 74 2.50 -25.18 2.95
CA GLN A 74 1.43 -25.84 2.18
C GLN A 74 0.64 -26.84 3.04
N VAL A 75 1.31 -27.61 3.90
CA VAL A 75 0.66 -28.48 4.88
C VAL A 75 -0.19 -27.66 5.84
N ARG A 76 0.36 -26.58 6.39
CA ARG A 76 -0.35 -25.70 7.30
C ARG A 76 -1.60 -25.10 6.69
N LEU A 77 -1.53 -24.68 5.43
CA LEU A 77 -2.64 -24.11 4.69
C LEU A 77 -3.75 -25.15 4.48
N LYS A 78 -3.40 -26.36 4.05
CA LYS A 78 -4.35 -27.45 3.80
C LYS A 78 -5.02 -27.96 5.07
N GLU A 79 -4.28 -28.02 6.17
CA GLU A 79 -4.75 -28.58 7.44
C GLU A 79 -5.26 -27.50 8.41
N ASN A 80 -5.28 -26.24 8.00
CA ASN A 80 -5.67 -25.07 8.82
C ASN A 80 -4.94 -25.03 10.18
N LYS A 81 -3.63 -25.32 10.16
CA LYS A 81 -2.78 -25.31 11.36
C LYS A 81 -2.26 -23.91 11.68
N LYS A 82 -1.78 -23.72 12.92
CA LYS A 82 -1.04 -22.52 13.32
C LYS A 82 0.43 -22.63 12.89
N PHE A 83 1.07 -21.48 12.70
CA PHE A 83 2.49 -21.39 12.37
C PHE A 83 3.36 -22.02 13.47
N ASP A 84 4.25 -22.93 13.09
CA ASP A 84 5.14 -23.65 14.01
C ASP A 84 6.58 -23.13 13.90
N VAL A 85 6.98 -22.26 14.84
CA VAL A 85 8.33 -21.67 14.88
C VAL A 85 9.48 -22.69 14.99
N SER A 86 9.18 -23.96 15.35
CA SER A 86 10.20 -25.01 15.41
C SER A 86 10.50 -25.65 14.04
N LYS A 87 9.61 -25.45 13.05
CA LYS A 87 9.70 -26.05 11.71
C LYS A 87 9.60 -25.04 10.57
N GLU A 88 9.06 -23.87 10.84
CA GLU A 88 8.77 -22.84 9.84
C GLU A 88 9.58 -21.57 10.08
N VAL A 89 9.81 -20.85 8.99
CA VAL A 89 10.23 -19.45 8.97
C VAL A 89 9.23 -18.68 8.12
N ALA A 90 9.16 -17.36 8.30
CA ALA A 90 8.28 -16.56 7.46
C ALA A 90 8.71 -16.66 5.98
N HIS A 91 7.73 -16.68 5.09
CA HIS A 91 7.96 -16.99 3.68
C HIS A 91 8.79 -15.92 2.97
N ASN A 92 8.72 -14.65 3.37
CA ASN A 92 9.57 -13.57 2.88
C ASN A 92 11.08 -13.87 3.00
N ILE A 93 11.48 -14.60 4.05
CA ILE A 93 12.87 -15.07 4.24
C ILE A 93 13.25 -16.13 3.20
N LEU A 94 12.30 -16.98 2.83
CA LEU A 94 12.53 -18.02 1.83
C LEU A 94 12.47 -17.44 0.41
N SER A 95 11.57 -16.48 0.17
CA SER A 95 11.36 -15.83 -1.13
C SER A 95 12.63 -15.23 -1.72
N ILE A 96 13.51 -14.64 -0.90
CA ILE A 96 14.79 -14.10 -1.39
C ILE A 96 15.72 -15.17 -1.99
N HIS A 97 15.56 -16.45 -1.65
CA HIS A 97 16.39 -17.54 -2.19
C HIS A 97 15.96 -17.94 -3.62
N PHE A 98 14.97 -17.27 -4.20
CA PHE A 98 14.49 -17.52 -5.56
C PHE A 98 14.94 -16.46 -6.57
N ILE A 99 15.63 -15.41 -6.12
CA ILE A 99 16.14 -14.32 -6.98
C ILE A 99 17.67 -14.33 -7.01
N ASP A 100 18.28 -14.48 -8.19
CA ASP A 100 19.74 -14.42 -8.34
C ASP A 100 20.16 -13.01 -8.70
N LYS A 101 21.19 -12.49 -8.02
CA LYS A 101 21.83 -11.22 -8.40
C LYS A 101 22.28 -11.23 -9.86
N LYS A 102 22.67 -12.39 -10.40
CA LYS A 102 23.09 -12.55 -11.80
C LYS A 102 21.95 -12.35 -12.80
N ASP A 103 20.71 -12.46 -12.34
CA ASP A 103 19.54 -12.20 -13.17
C ASP A 103 19.31 -10.70 -13.37
N TYR A 104 20.12 -9.81 -12.80
CA TYR A 104 19.96 -8.36 -12.91
C TYR A 104 21.23 -7.70 -13.46
N GLU A 105 21.07 -6.79 -14.42
CA GLU A 105 22.18 -6.01 -14.99
C GLU A 105 22.68 -4.98 -13.97
N ASP A 106 21.76 -4.28 -13.31
CA ASP A 106 22.08 -3.35 -12.23
C ASP A 106 21.97 -4.05 -10.87
N LYS A 107 23.04 -3.97 -10.09
CA LYS A 107 23.09 -4.45 -8.71
C LYS A 107 22.04 -3.75 -7.83
N ASN A 108 21.76 -2.48 -8.08
CA ASN A 108 20.77 -1.73 -7.31
C ASN A 108 19.35 -2.25 -7.54
N ASP A 109 19.02 -2.73 -8.74
CA ASP A 109 17.71 -3.32 -9.04
C ASP A 109 17.48 -4.58 -8.19
N TYR A 110 18.47 -5.47 -8.21
CA TYR A 110 18.46 -6.67 -7.37
C TYR A 110 18.31 -6.32 -5.89
N GLU A 111 19.08 -5.33 -5.41
CA GLU A 111 19.03 -4.88 -4.02
C GLU A 111 17.66 -4.27 -3.66
N SER A 112 17.04 -3.50 -4.56
CA SER A 112 15.68 -2.96 -4.37
C SER A 112 14.63 -4.07 -4.28
N ILE A 113 14.65 -5.05 -5.19
CA ILE A 113 13.70 -6.17 -5.22
C ILE A 113 13.90 -7.06 -3.99
N ALA A 114 15.14 -7.43 -3.67
CA ALA A 114 15.46 -8.21 -2.49
C ALA A 114 15.01 -7.49 -1.21
N TYR A 115 15.19 -6.17 -1.13
CA TYR A 115 14.71 -5.36 -0.01
C TYR A 115 13.18 -5.39 0.10
N ALA A 116 12.45 -5.11 -0.99
CA ALA A 116 10.99 -5.10 -0.98
C ALA A 116 10.43 -6.49 -0.57
N ILE A 117 10.96 -7.57 -1.16
CA ILE A 117 10.57 -8.95 -0.83
C ILE A 117 10.95 -9.30 0.60
N PHE A 118 12.10 -8.90 1.10
CA PHE A 118 12.47 -9.23 2.47
C PHE A 118 11.59 -8.50 3.49
N TYR A 119 11.25 -7.24 3.24
CA TYR A 119 10.56 -6.38 4.20
C TYR A 119 9.03 -6.34 4.10
N HIS A 120 8.38 -6.98 3.10
CA HIS A 120 6.92 -6.85 2.90
C HIS A 120 6.03 -7.42 4.03
N HIS A 121 6.57 -8.30 4.88
CA HIS A 121 5.96 -8.65 6.16
C HIS A 121 6.82 -8.19 7.33
N ARG A 122 6.16 -7.63 8.35
CA ARG A 122 6.81 -7.27 9.62
C ARG A 122 6.92 -8.51 10.50
N PHE A 123 8.11 -8.78 11.01
CA PHE A 123 8.29 -9.74 12.11
C PHE A 123 7.76 -9.14 13.42
N GLY A 124 7.20 -9.97 14.29
CA GLY A 124 6.34 -9.60 15.43
C GLY A 124 6.90 -8.65 16.50
N ASN A 125 8.11 -8.08 16.32
CA ASN A 125 8.71 -7.07 17.21
C ASN A 125 9.27 -5.83 16.49
N GLY A 126 8.93 -5.59 15.21
CA GLY A 126 9.27 -4.33 14.53
C GLY A 126 10.67 -4.24 13.90
N ASP A 127 11.59 -5.16 14.22
CA ASP A 127 12.93 -5.18 13.62
C ASP A 127 13.07 -6.31 12.59
N ASN A 128 12.93 -5.95 11.30
CA ASN A 128 13.40 -6.81 10.20
C ASN A 128 14.94 -6.83 10.13
N ASP A 129 15.62 -5.87 10.76
CA ASP A 129 17.09 -5.76 10.79
C ASP A 129 17.76 -6.86 11.63
N SER A 130 16.97 -7.51 12.49
CA SER A 130 17.41 -8.64 13.30
C SER A 130 16.57 -9.88 13.03
N ILE A 131 16.58 -10.41 11.81
CA ILE A 131 16.67 -11.86 11.72
C ILE A 131 17.95 -12.22 12.48
N ARG A 132 17.79 -12.47 13.78
CA ARG A 132 18.72 -13.22 14.59
C ARG A 132 18.69 -14.60 13.95
N ALA A 133 19.50 -14.77 12.92
CA ALA A 133 19.81 -16.02 12.28
C ALA A 133 20.61 -16.86 13.26
N ASP A 134 19.95 -17.20 14.37
CA ASP A 134 20.42 -18.23 15.27
C ASP A 134 20.57 -19.53 14.47
N GLU A 135 21.39 -20.44 14.98
CA GLU A 135 21.70 -21.68 14.28
C GLU A 135 20.45 -22.52 13.98
N ASN A 136 19.41 -22.40 14.80
CA ASN A 136 18.17 -23.11 14.60
C ASN A 136 17.42 -22.60 13.36
N THR A 137 17.26 -21.28 13.23
CA THR A 137 16.62 -20.64 12.07
C THR A 137 17.36 -20.98 10.78
N LYS A 138 18.70 -20.99 10.80
CA LYS A 138 19.52 -21.42 9.66
C LYS A 138 19.26 -22.87 9.27
N LYS A 139 19.23 -23.79 10.23
CA LYS A 139 18.90 -25.21 10.00
C LYS A 139 17.51 -25.39 9.41
N ILE A 140 16.52 -24.63 9.89
CA ILE A 140 15.16 -24.67 9.34
C ILE A 140 15.17 -24.22 7.88
N ILE A 141 15.80 -23.09 7.56
CA ILE A 141 15.92 -22.59 6.18
C ILE A 141 16.60 -23.64 5.29
N GLU A 142 17.76 -24.16 5.69
CA GLU A 142 18.50 -25.17 4.93
C GLU A 142 17.68 -26.44 4.66
N ASN A 143 16.95 -26.92 5.66
CA ASN A 143 16.06 -28.08 5.53
C ASN A 143 14.92 -27.79 4.54
N LEU A 144 14.23 -26.65 4.68
CA LEU A 144 13.12 -26.28 3.79
C LEU A 144 13.59 -26.11 2.34
N LEU A 145 14.73 -25.47 2.12
CA LEU A 145 15.32 -25.30 0.78
C LEU A 145 15.75 -26.64 0.18
N SER A 146 16.31 -27.56 0.97
CA SER A 146 16.71 -28.89 0.49
C SER A 146 15.51 -29.72 0.03
N LYS A 147 14.40 -29.69 0.79
CA LYS A 147 13.13 -30.34 0.38
C LYS A 147 12.56 -29.79 -0.93
N LEU A 148 12.85 -28.53 -1.28
CA LEU A 148 12.44 -27.93 -2.54
C LEU A 148 13.32 -28.41 -3.70
N GLU A 149 14.64 -28.49 -3.49
CA GLU A 149 15.56 -29.03 -4.49
C GLU A 149 15.32 -30.51 -4.79
N GLU A 150 14.96 -31.31 -3.78
CA GLU A 150 14.54 -32.72 -3.96
C GLU A 150 13.35 -32.84 -4.92
N LYS A 151 12.52 -31.79 -5.02
CA LYS A 151 11.40 -31.68 -5.97
C LYS A 151 11.81 -31.06 -7.31
N GLY A 152 13.10 -30.84 -7.55
CA GLY A 152 13.63 -30.22 -8.76
C GLY A 152 13.46 -28.70 -8.81
N ILE A 153 13.10 -28.05 -7.70
CA ILE A 153 12.90 -26.60 -7.65
C ILE A 153 14.23 -25.91 -7.37
N LYS A 154 14.68 -25.07 -8.30
CA LYS A 154 15.94 -24.32 -8.18
C LYS A 154 15.81 -23.22 -7.12
N VAL A 155 16.77 -23.19 -6.19
CA VAL A 155 16.93 -22.16 -5.14
C VAL A 155 18.41 -21.76 -4.99
N ILE A 156 18.66 -20.63 -4.34
CA ILE A 156 20.00 -20.02 -4.20
C ILE A 156 20.45 -20.10 -2.74
N LYS A 157 21.27 -21.09 -2.41
CA LYS A 157 21.70 -21.37 -1.03
C LYS A 157 22.74 -20.41 -0.44
N LYS A 158 23.47 -19.65 -1.27
CA LYS A 158 24.61 -18.81 -0.82
C LYS A 158 24.21 -17.42 -0.31
N LEU A 159 22.92 -17.13 -0.22
CA LEU A 159 22.45 -15.88 0.39
C LEU A 159 22.58 -15.99 1.90
N SER A 160 23.42 -15.14 2.50
CA SER A 160 23.47 -15.08 3.96
C SER A 160 22.13 -14.56 4.47
N PRO A 161 21.41 -15.28 5.35
CA PRO A 161 20.21 -14.76 6.02
C PRO A 161 20.50 -13.50 6.85
N SER A 162 21.79 -13.22 7.09
CA SER A 162 22.27 -12.00 7.73
C SER A 162 22.51 -10.87 6.72
N LEU A 163 21.70 -10.75 5.66
CA LEU A 163 21.75 -9.57 4.79
C LEU A 163 21.50 -8.34 5.67
N LYS A 164 22.60 -7.71 6.08
CA LYS A 164 22.57 -6.41 6.71
C LYS A 164 22.14 -5.47 5.60
N PHE A 165 20.87 -5.11 5.63
CA PHE A 165 20.27 -4.12 4.73
C PHE A 165 20.21 -2.68 5.28
N PRO A 166 20.96 -2.23 6.34
CA PRO A 166 20.79 -0.88 6.85
C PRO A 166 21.16 0.20 5.83
N ASN A 167 21.98 -0.13 4.82
CA ASN A 167 22.30 0.78 3.71
C ASN A 167 21.27 0.78 2.57
N LEU A 168 20.22 -0.04 2.67
CA LEU A 168 19.18 -0.17 1.65
C LEU A 168 17.86 0.55 2.00
N HIS A 169 17.80 1.30 3.10
CA HIS A 169 16.65 2.18 3.41
C HIS A 169 16.69 3.47 2.56
N THR A 170 16.78 3.33 1.24
CA THR A 170 16.74 4.45 0.30
C THR A 170 15.29 4.81 -0.06
N ASP A 171 15.04 6.04 -0.51
CA ASP A 171 13.71 6.46 -0.97
C ASP A 171 13.15 5.54 -2.05
N ARG A 172 14.00 5.09 -2.98
CA ARG A 172 13.66 4.11 -4.02
C ARG A 172 13.12 2.80 -3.41
N ASN A 173 13.83 2.26 -2.44
CA ASN A 173 13.51 0.97 -1.83
C ASN A 173 12.28 1.05 -0.93
N LEU A 174 12.14 2.13 -0.16
CA LEU A 174 10.97 2.40 0.65
C LEU A 174 9.72 2.60 -0.23
N LYS A 175 9.86 3.32 -1.35
CA LYS A 175 8.77 3.48 -2.33
C LYS A 175 8.36 2.14 -2.93
N LEU A 176 9.31 1.32 -3.38
CA LEU A 176 9.03 0.00 -3.94
C LEU A 176 8.37 -0.92 -2.91
N LEU A 177 8.88 -0.96 -1.68
CA LEU A 177 8.29 -1.71 -0.56
C LEU A 177 6.86 -1.26 -0.28
N GLY A 178 6.62 0.06 -0.19
CA GLY A 178 5.29 0.62 0.04
C GLY A 178 4.30 0.25 -1.07
N LEU A 179 4.73 0.31 -2.33
CA LEU A 179 3.91 -0.09 -3.48
C LEU A 179 3.58 -1.58 -3.46
N LEU A 180 4.57 -2.44 -3.20
CA LEU A 180 4.37 -3.89 -3.06
C LEU A 180 3.36 -4.20 -1.96
N MET A 181 3.56 -3.64 -0.76
CA MET A 181 2.66 -3.83 0.37
C MET A 181 1.24 -3.32 0.07
N LYS A 182 1.11 -2.16 -0.59
CA LYS A 182 -0.20 -1.62 -0.97
C LYS A 182 -0.95 -2.56 -1.92
N CYS A 183 -0.24 -3.12 -2.91
CA CYS A 183 -0.80 -4.11 -3.84
C CYS A 183 -1.19 -5.40 -3.10
N ASP A 184 -0.29 -5.95 -2.28
CA ASP A 184 -0.55 -7.20 -1.54
C ASP A 184 -1.73 -7.06 -0.56
N HIS A 185 -1.79 -5.95 0.18
CA HIS A 185 -2.88 -5.71 1.13
C HIS A 185 -4.24 -5.54 0.45
N SER A 186 -4.31 -4.81 -0.67
CA SER A 186 -5.56 -4.58 -1.41
C SER A 186 -6.03 -5.84 -2.13
N ALA A 187 -5.14 -6.56 -2.80
CA ALA A 187 -5.43 -7.88 -3.37
C ALA A 187 -5.91 -8.86 -2.29
N SER A 188 -5.24 -8.86 -1.12
CA SER A 188 -5.62 -9.74 -0.03
C SER A 188 -6.93 -9.42 0.64
N GLY A 189 -7.27 -8.15 0.79
CA GLY A 189 -8.54 -7.73 1.36
C GLY A 189 -9.69 -7.68 0.36
N GLY A 190 -9.41 -7.80 -0.94
CA GLY A 190 -10.43 -7.71 -2.00
C GLY A 190 -11.08 -6.33 -2.06
N TYR A 191 -10.33 -5.26 -1.77
CA TYR A 191 -10.83 -3.88 -1.80
C TYR A 191 -10.07 -3.02 -2.82
N GLU A 192 -10.68 -1.88 -3.17
CA GLU A 192 -10.08 -0.91 -4.11
C GLU A 192 -8.80 -0.31 -3.55
N ILE A 193 -7.69 -0.41 -4.29
CA ILE A 193 -6.39 0.07 -3.83
C ILE A 193 -6.35 1.60 -3.66
N GLU A 194 -7.15 2.33 -4.43
CA GLU A 194 -7.24 3.79 -4.41
C GLU A 194 -8.47 4.26 -5.19
N TYR A 195 -9.01 5.42 -4.81
CA TYR A 195 -10.10 6.09 -5.54
C TYR A 195 -9.57 7.33 -6.30
N PRO A 196 -10.19 7.72 -7.42
CA PRO A 196 -9.88 8.97 -8.10
C PRO A 196 -10.10 10.18 -7.17
N ASN A 197 -9.18 11.15 -7.22
CA ASN A 197 -9.34 12.43 -6.51
C ASN A 197 -9.87 13.50 -7.47
N ASP A 198 -11.01 13.27 -8.12
CA ASP A 198 -11.53 14.11 -9.20
C ASP A 198 -12.71 15.02 -8.78
N PHE A 199 -12.99 15.12 -7.48
CA PHE A 199 -14.22 15.72 -6.96
C PHE A 199 -14.04 17.06 -6.25
N LEU A 200 -12.88 17.35 -5.65
CA LEU A 200 -12.74 18.44 -4.67
C LEU A 200 -12.89 19.82 -5.32
N GLU A 201 -12.33 20.02 -6.50
CA GLU A 201 -12.47 21.29 -7.22
C GLU A 201 -13.92 21.61 -7.59
N VAL A 202 -14.67 20.58 -8.01
CA VAL A 202 -16.10 20.71 -8.31
C VAL A 202 -16.87 21.07 -7.04
N ALA A 203 -16.64 20.32 -5.95
CA ALA A 203 -17.25 20.56 -4.65
C ALA A 203 -17.00 22.00 -4.12
N LEU A 204 -15.78 22.52 -4.27
CA LEU A 204 -15.44 23.88 -3.87
C LEU A 204 -16.08 24.94 -4.76
N ASN A 205 -16.22 24.69 -6.06
CA ASN A 205 -16.93 25.61 -6.96
C ASN A 205 -18.43 25.67 -6.64
N GLU A 206 -19.04 24.52 -6.34
CA GLU A 206 -20.43 24.47 -5.88
C GLU A 206 -20.62 25.20 -4.55
N LEU A 207 -19.72 25.00 -3.59
CA LEU A 207 -19.74 25.73 -2.32
C LEU A 207 -19.68 27.25 -2.54
N LEU A 208 -18.82 27.73 -3.44
CA LEU A 208 -18.77 29.14 -3.79
C LEU A 208 -20.08 29.63 -4.44
N ASN A 209 -20.71 28.81 -5.29
CA ASN A 209 -21.99 29.15 -5.90
C ASN A 209 -23.09 29.29 -4.84
N GLU A 210 -23.13 28.44 -3.81
CA GLU A 210 -24.05 28.58 -2.67
C GLU A 210 -23.82 29.88 -1.90
N PHE A 211 -22.56 30.31 -1.73
CA PHE A 211 -22.28 31.61 -1.15
C PHE A 211 -22.84 32.74 -2.02
N LYS A 212 -22.73 32.60 -3.36
CA LYS A 212 -23.26 33.57 -4.34
C LYS A 212 -24.79 33.65 -4.39
N GLU A 213 -25.49 32.56 -4.05
CA GLU A 213 -26.96 32.59 -3.91
C GLU A 213 -27.40 33.50 -2.76
N LYS A 214 -26.62 33.57 -1.69
CA LYS A 214 -26.89 34.42 -0.51
C LYS A 214 -26.38 35.84 -0.70
N ASP A 215 -25.21 35.98 -1.32
CA ASP A 215 -24.59 37.27 -1.64
C ASP A 215 -23.96 37.19 -3.03
N LYS A 216 -24.57 37.86 -4.01
CA LYS A 216 -24.09 37.85 -5.41
C LYS A 216 -22.66 38.36 -5.59
N SER A 217 -22.12 39.09 -4.62
CA SER A 217 -20.74 39.60 -4.62
C SER A 217 -19.73 38.65 -3.95
N ALA A 218 -20.20 37.55 -3.35
CA ALA A 218 -19.34 36.58 -2.69
C ALA A 218 -18.29 36.01 -3.64
N ASP A 219 -17.05 36.00 -3.16
CA ASP A 219 -15.90 35.45 -3.86
C ASP A 219 -14.88 34.93 -2.84
N TRP A 220 -13.92 34.13 -3.29
CA TRP A 220 -12.78 33.76 -2.49
C TRP A 220 -11.97 35.02 -2.11
N ASN A 221 -11.55 35.09 -0.85
CA ASN A 221 -10.71 36.20 -0.39
C ASN A 221 -9.27 36.07 -0.91
N ASP A 222 -8.47 37.12 -0.72
CA ASP A 222 -7.11 37.20 -1.26
C ASP A 222 -6.20 36.06 -0.77
N MET A 223 -6.35 35.62 0.49
CA MET A 223 -5.57 34.50 1.03
C MET A 223 -5.98 33.17 0.39
N GLN A 224 -7.28 32.95 0.19
CA GLN A 224 -7.79 31.75 -0.47
C GLN A 224 -7.38 31.69 -1.95
N LYS A 225 -7.41 32.84 -2.65
CA LYS A 225 -6.90 33.00 -4.02
C LYS A 225 -5.41 32.72 -4.08
N PHE A 226 -4.62 33.30 -3.17
CA PHE A 226 -3.18 33.03 -3.05
C PHE A 226 -2.90 31.52 -2.90
N CYS A 227 -3.65 30.82 -2.04
CA CYS A 227 -3.53 29.37 -1.87
C CYS A 227 -3.81 28.60 -3.17
N LYS A 228 -4.90 28.95 -3.88
CA LYS A 228 -5.28 28.32 -5.16
C LYS A 228 -4.22 28.53 -6.25
N GLU A 229 -3.71 29.74 -6.37
CA GLU A 229 -2.75 30.14 -7.40
C GLU A 229 -1.33 29.56 -7.18
N ASN A 230 -1.06 28.99 -6.01
CA ASN A 230 0.23 28.41 -5.64
C ASN A 230 0.10 26.93 -5.23
N SER A 231 -0.83 26.19 -5.84
CA SER A 231 -1.05 24.75 -5.62
C SER A 231 0.16 23.87 -6.00
N ASP A 232 1.06 24.39 -6.85
CA ASP A 232 2.29 23.74 -7.29
C ASP A 232 3.50 23.99 -6.37
N LYS A 233 3.32 24.72 -5.26
CA LYS A 233 4.39 25.17 -4.37
C LYS A 233 4.11 24.84 -2.91
N ASN A 234 5.19 24.83 -2.12
CA ASN A 234 5.12 24.88 -0.67
C ASN A 234 4.79 26.32 -0.23
N ILE A 235 3.73 26.49 0.55
CA ILE A 235 3.26 27.80 1.01
C ILE A 235 3.21 27.90 2.54
N ILE A 236 3.34 29.13 3.05
CA ILE A 236 3.02 29.48 4.43
C ILE A 236 1.96 30.57 4.39
N ALA A 237 0.72 30.23 4.74
CA ALA A 237 -0.39 31.17 4.79
C ALA A 237 -0.60 31.69 6.23
N ILE A 238 -0.40 32.99 6.45
CA ILE A 238 -0.64 33.65 7.73
C ILE A 238 -1.91 34.50 7.59
N ALA A 239 -2.93 34.16 8.38
CA ALA A 239 -4.19 34.88 8.38
C ALA A 239 -4.92 34.74 9.72
N ASP A 240 -5.74 35.71 10.05
CA ASP A 240 -6.54 35.72 11.27
C ASP A 240 -7.56 34.56 11.32
N THR A 241 -8.04 34.25 12.52
CA THR A 241 -9.13 33.28 12.70
C THR A 241 -10.38 33.77 11.99
N GLY A 242 -11.11 32.88 11.32
CA GLY A 242 -12.31 33.23 10.54
C GLY A 242 -12.03 33.60 9.08
N MET A 243 -10.78 33.79 8.67
CA MET A 243 -10.41 34.10 7.26
C MET A 243 -10.56 32.93 6.28
N GLY A 244 -11.14 31.80 6.69
CA GLY A 244 -11.34 30.65 5.79
C GLY A 244 -10.06 29.91 5.41
N LYS A 245 -9.09 29.81 6.33
CA LYS A 245 -7.81 29.06 6.13
C LYS A 245 -8.03 27.61 5.71
N THR A 246 -9.10 26.99 6.20
CA THR A 246 -9.49 25.62 5.85
C THR A 246 -9.82 25.49 4.37
N GLU A 247 -10.72 26.34 3.86
CA GLU A 247 -11.04 26.38 2.42
C GLU A 247 -9.83 26.76 1.59
N GLY A 248 -8.97 27.66 2.09
CA GLY A 248 -7.67 27.95 1.47
C GLY A 248 -6.80 26.69 1.32
N GLY A 249 -6.73 25.85 2.34
CA GLY A 249 -6.03 24.56 2.28
C GLY A 249 -6.62 23.59 1.26
N PHE A 250 -7.95 23.54 1.13
CA PHE A 250 -8.61 22.72 0.10
C PHE A 250 -8.40 23.26 -1.31
N LEU A 251 -8.43 24.58 -1.50
CA LEU A 251 -8.14 25.23 -2.76
C LEU A 251 -6.68 25.03 -3.19
N TRP A 252 -5.74 25.05 -2.24
CA TRP A 252 -4.34 24.71 -2.48
C TRP A 252 -4.17 23.24 -2.88
N GLY A 253 -4.85 22.33 -2.19
CA GLY A 253 -4.76 20.90 -2.48
C GLY A 253 -5.43 20.49 -3.79
N GLY A 254 -6.56 21.10 -4.15
CA GLY A 254 -7.32 20.79 -5.35
C GLY A 254 -7.62 19.29 -5.48
N ASN A 255 -7.66 18.79 -6.70
CA ASN A 255 -7.89 17.36 -7.00
C ASN A 255 -6.66 16.45 -6.71
N ASN A 256 -5.84 16.79 -5.71
CA ASN A 256 -4.76 15.93 -5.21
C ASN A 256 -5.18 15.15 -3.96
N LYS A 257 -4.37 14.15 -3.58
CA LYS A 257 -4.54 13.46 -2.30
C LYS A 257 -4.05 14.35 -1.15
N ILE A 258 -4.96 14.73 -0.26
CA ILE A 258 -4.68 15.68 0.83
C ILE A 258 -4.60 14.95 2.17
N PHE A 259 -3.52 15.18 2.91
CA PHE A 259 -3.41 14.83 4.33
C PHE A 259 -3.57 16.08 5.18
N PHE A 260 -4.71 16.21 5.86
CA PHE A 260 -4.98 17.34 6.74
C PHE A 260 -4.58 17.00 8.18
N VAL A 261 -3.41 17.48 8.61
CA VAL A 261 -2.84 17.14 9.93
C VAL A 261 -3.23 18.20 10.95
N LEU A 262 -3.87 17.76 12.04
CA LEU A 262 -4.30 18.62 13.14
C LEU A 262 -3.80 18.08 14.49
N PRO A 263 -3.48 18.95 15.46
CA PRO A 263 -2.84 18.54 16.70
C PRO A 263 -3.78 17.85 17.70
N LEU A 264 -5.09 18.06 17.58
CA LEU A 264 -6.09 17.58 18.55
C LEU A 264 -7.12 16.67 17.88
N ARG A 265 -7.45 15.54 18.50
CA ARG A 265 -8.50 14.61 18.02
C ARG A 265 -9.84 15.31 17.79
N THR A 266 -10.23 16.21 18.69
CA THR A 266 -11.47 17.00 18.56
C THR A 266 -11.46 17.90 17.32
N ALA A 267 -10.31 18.49 16.99
CA ALA A 267 -10.15 19.28 15.78
C ALA A 267 -10.18 18.40 14.52
N ILE A 268 -9.55 17.23 14.56
CA ILE A 268 -9.61 16.25 13.46
C ILE A 268 -11.07 15.82 13.21
N ASN A 269 -11.82 15.47 14.27
CA ASN A 269 -13.23 15.09 14.16
C ASN A 269 -14.10 16.22 13.61
N ALA A 270 -13.88 17.46 14.06
CA ALA A 270 -14.60 18.62 13.55
C ALA A 270 -14.29 18.89 12.06
N MET A 271 -13.02 18.72 11.65
CA MET A 271 -12.61 18.85 10.25
C MET A 271 -13.21 17.74 9.39
N TYR A 272 -13.18 16.49 9.86
CA TYR A 272 -13.81 15.36 9.18
C TYR A 272 -15.31 15.60 8.97
N LYS A 273 -16.02 16.03 10.02
CA LYS A 273 -17.45 16.37 9.95
C LYS A 273 -17.72 17.50 8.96
N ARG A 274 -16.96 18.61 9.04
CA ARG A 274 -17.09 19.75 8.13
C ARG A 274 -16.81 19.34 6.67
N PHE A 275 -15.76 18.56 6.41
CA PHE A 275 -15.47 18.09 5.06
C PHE A 275 -16.64 17.25 4.53
N ASN A 276 -17.11 16.29 5.33
CA ASN A 276 -18.22 15.44 4.96
C ASN A 276 -19.52 16.21 4.69
N GLU A 277 -19.93 17.11 5.58
CA GLU A 277 -21.24 17.76 5.53
C GLU A 277 -21.26 19.01 4.65
N VAL A 278 -20.18 19.77 4.63
CA VAL A 278 -20.14 21.09 3.96
C VAL A 278 -19.44 21.00 2.61
N ILE A 279 -18.34 20.24 2.50
CA ILE A 279 -17.56 20.20 1.27
C ILE A 279 -18.16 19.16 0.31
N ILE A 280 -18.24 17.90 0.71
CA ILE A 280 -18.75 16.82 -0.16
C ILE A 280 -20.23 16.48 0.04
N LYS A 281 -20.92 17.15 0.97
CA LYS A 281 -22.36 17.00 1.25
C LYS A 281 -22.82 15.54 1.42
N GLY A 282 -21.97 14.70 1.98
CA GLY A 282 -22.20 13.27 2.23
C GLY A 282 -22.03 12.37 1.00
N GLU A 283 -21.76 12.91 -0.18
CA GLU A 283 -21.58 12.13 -1.40
C GLU A 283 -20.31 11.27 -1.33
N ASN A 284 -20.44 9.98 -1.65
CA ASN A 284 -19.34 9.00 -1.73
C ASN A 284 -18.31 9.14 -0.58
N LYS A 285 -18.79 9.39 0.63
CA LYS A 285 -17.95 9.63 1.82
C LYS A 285 -16.85 8.59 2.00
N GLU A 286 -17.18 7.31 1.81
CA GLU A 286 -16.26 6.18 2.00
C GLU A 286 -15.11 6.17 0.98
N GLU A 287 -15.30 6.81 -0.17
CA GLU A 287 -14.31 6.94 -1.25
C GLU A 287 -13.53 8.26 -1.16
N ARG A 288 -14.13 9.30 -0.55
CA ARG A 288 -13.63 10.69 -0.59
C ARG A 288 -12.95 11.17 0.70
N VAL A 289 -13.22 10.57 1.86
CA VAL A 289 -12.64 11.06 3.14
C VAL A 289 -12.40 9.97 4.18
N GLY A 290 -11.16 9.92 4.70
CA GLY A 290 -10.75 9.07 5.81
C GLY A 290 -10.47 9.85 7.09
N LEU A 291 -10.67 9.21 8.24
CA LEU A 291 -10.34 9.71 9.57
C LEU A 291 -9.20 8.86 10.16
N LEU A 292 -8.14 9.52 10.64
CA LEU A 292 -6.93 8.82 11.11
C LEU A 292 -6.46 9.32 12.48
N HIS A 293 -6.81 8.56 13.53
CA HIS A 293 -6.26 8.62 14.89
C HIS A 293 -6.64 7.32 15.64
N SER A 294 -6.15 7.14 16.89
CA SER A 294 -6.37 5.89 17.65
C SER A 294 -7.84 5.49 17.82
N ASP A 295 -8.73 6.48 17.96
CA ASP A 295 -10.16 6.25 18.26
C ASP A 295 -11.06 6.35 17.02
N SER A 296 -10.52 6.32 15.80
CA SER A 296 -11.32 6.55 14.58
C SER A 296 -12.41 5.50 14.39
N LEU A 297 -12.16 4.24 14.78
CA LEU A 297 -13.16 3.17 14.73
C LEU A 297 -14.36 3.46 15.64
N GLU A 298 -14.11 3.87 16.88
CA GLU A 298 -15.16 4.24 17.83
C GLU A 298 -15.99 5.41 17.29
N TYR A 299 -15.31 6.43 16.74
CA TYR A 299 -15.98 7.56 16.10
C TYR A 299 -16.89 7.13 14.96
N TYR A 300 -16.43 6.23 14.07
CA TYR A 300 -17.27 5.70 13.00
C TYR A 300 -18.50 4.95 13.51
N LEU A 301 -18.34 4.11 14.54
CA LEU A 301 -19.44 3.32 15.11
C LEU A 301 -20.49 4.21 15.78
N ASN A 302 -20.07 5.26 16.49
CA ASN A 302 -21.00 6.18 17.15
C ASN A 302 -21.81 7.00 16.13
N ASN A 303 -21.18 7.46 15.04
CA ASN A 303 -21.89 8.22 14.00
C ASN A 303 -22.76 7.33 13.09
N LYS A 304 -22.53 6.01 13.01
CA LYS A 304 -23.45 5.08 12.32
C LYS A 304 -24.75 4.87 13.09
N LYS A 305 -24.71 4.91 14.44
CA LYS A 305 -25.90 4.76 15.29
C LYS A 305 -26.85 5.94 15.20
N GLU A 306 -26.39 7.13 14.84
CA GLU A 306 -27.25 8.31 14.63
C GLU A 306 -28.03 8.28 13.30
N LEU A 307 -27.72 7.36 12.37
CA LEU A 307 -28.38 7.22 11.06
C LEU A 307 -29.41 6.07 10.99
N VAL A 308 -29.70 5.40 12.12
CA VAL A 308 -30.79 4.42 12.23
C VAL A 308 -31.71 4.83 13.39
N ILE A 309 -32.51 5.85 13.15
CA ILE A 309 -33.80 6.03 13.84
C ILE A 309 -34.80 6.45 12.76
N ASP A 310 -35.25 5.48 11.98
CA ASP A 310 -36.60 5.52 11.42
C ASP A 310 -37.29 4.27 11.95
N ASP A 311 -38.06 4.46 13.02
CA ASP A 311 -39.14 3.55 13.39
C ASP A 311 -40.36 4.42 13.65
N ASN A 312 -41.01 4.80 12.55
CA ASN A 312 -42.46 4.86 12.54
C ASN A 312 -43.01 3.44 12.77
N VAL A 313 -43.27 3.08 14.04
CA VAL A 313 -44.45 2.32 14.51
C VAL A 313 -44.77 2.78 15.93
#